data_AF-A0A259D8Q5-F1
#
_entry.id   AF-A0A259D8Q5-F1
#
_cell.length_a   1.000
_cell.length_b   1.000
_cell.length_c   1.000
_cell.angle_alpha   90.00
_cell.angle_beta   90.00
_cell.angle_gamma   90.00
#
_symmetry.space_group_name_H-M   'P 1'
#
loop_
_entity.id
_entity.type
_entity.pdbx_description
1 polymer ?
#
loop_
_entity_poly.entity_id
_entity_poly.type
_entity_poly.pdbx_seq_one_letter_code
_entity_poly.pdbx_strand_id
1 'polypeptide(L)'
;MSWLSNSPPYRGRFSLGVKSSAVEPEINLIPFIDVLLVVLIFLMISTTFTRFQELAITLPTASGAANQVEIKQIHIAVSRDGRFA
;
A
#
# COMPACT_ATOMS: atom_id res chain seq x y z
N MET A 1 8.36 -4.41 90.50
CA MET A 1 8.11 -3.60 89.29
C MET A 1 8.98 -4.14 88.17
N SER A 2 8.44 -5.07 87.38
CA SER A 2 9.15 -5.96 86.44
C SER A 2 9.11 -5.45 84.99
N TRP A 3 9.53 -4.21 84.75
CA TRP A 3 9.32 -3.54 83.45
C TRP A 3 10.55 -3.50 82.53
N LEU A 4 11.58 -4.34 82.72
CA LEU A 4 12.84 -4.21 81.95
C LEU A 4 13.40 -5.50 81.33
N SER A 5 12.57 -6.48 80.99
CA SER A 5 12.99 -7.59 80.13
C SER A 5 12.04 -7.80 78.97
N ASN A 6 12.18 -6.99 77.93
CA ASN A 6 11.71 -7.39 76.60
C ASN A 6 12.47 -6.62 75.52
N SER A 7 13.48 -7.26 74.93
CA SER A 7 14.09 -6.83 73.68
C SER A 7 13.70 -7.84 72.60
N PRO A 8 12.77 -7.50 71.68
CA PRO A 8 12.63 -8.28 70.46
C PRO A 8 13.61 -7.75 69.39
N PRO A 9 14.19 -8.65 68.59
CA PRO A 9 15.28 -8.34 67.68
C PRO A 9 14.78 -7.70 66.39
N TYR A 10 15.66 -6.88 65.81
CA TYR A 10 15.79 -6.58 64.37
C TYR A 10 14.55 -6.87 63.51
N ARG A 11 13.65 -5.89 63.41
CA ARG A 11 12.65 -5.89 62.34
C ARG A 11 13.34 -5.49 61.04
N GLY A 12 13.72 -6.50 60.26
CA GLY A 12 14.18 -6.34 58.89
C GLY A 12 13.25 -5.41 58.12
N ARG A 13 13.85 -4.41 57.48
CA ARG A 13 13.19 -3.47 56.56
C ARG A 13 12.63 -4.28 55.39
N PHE A 14 11.34 -4.58 55.46
CA PHE A 14 10.60 -5.15 54.34
C PHE A 14 10.60 -4.14 53.19
N SER A 15 11.53 -4.32 52.25
CA SER A 15 11.38 -3.74 50.91
C SER A 15 10.40 -4.64 50.17
N LEU A 16 9.13 -4.23 50.17
CA LEU A 16 8.14 -4.74 49.24
C LEU A 16 8.57 -4.26 47.85
N GLY A 17 9.37 -5.08 47.18
CA GLY A 17 9.61 -4.92 45.75
C GLY A 17 8.27 -4.96 45.05
N VAL A 18 7.82 -3.81 44.57
CA VAL A 18 6.78 -3.74 43.54
C VAL A 18 7.31 -4.56 42.38
N LYS A 19 6.82 -5.78 42.24
CA LYS A 19 6.93 -6.53 41.00
C LYS A 19 6.09 -5.74 40.01
N SER A 20 6.71 -4.89 39.20
CA SER A 20 6.05 -4.38 38.01
C SER A 20 5.78 -5.59 37.14
N SER A 21 4.55 -6.09 37.17
CA SER A 21 4.06 -6.94 36.10
C SER A 21 4.36 -6.18 34.81
N ALA A 22 5.16 -6.77 33.91
CA ALA A 22 5.33 -6.21 32.58
C ALA A 22 3.93 -6.16 31.98
N VAL A 23 3.35 -4.97 31.92
CA VAL A 23 2.06 -4.76 31.25
C VAL A 23 2.36 -5.04 29.80
N GLU A 24 1.82 -6.15 29.30
CA GLU A 24 1.86 -6.47 27.88
C GLU A 24 1.33 -5.24 27.12
N PRO A 25 2.09 -4.65 26.18
CA PRO A 25 1.65 -3.43 25.52
C PRO A 25 0.39 -3.70 24.69
N GLU A 26 -0.69 -2.96 24.98
CA GLU A 26 -1.92 -3.00 24.21
C GLU A 26 -1.74 -2.26 22.88
N ILE A 27 -2.06 -2.93 21.77
CA ILE A 27 -1.99 -2.31 20.44
C ILE A 27 -3.24 -1.45 20.22
N ASN A 28 -3.03 -0.17 19.92
CA ASN A 28 -4.10 0.74 19.54
C ASN A 28 -4.44 0.58 18.05
N LEU A 29 -5.65 0.12 17.74
CA LEU A 29 -6.10 -0.08 16.36
C LEU A 29 -6.31 1.24 15.61
N ILE A 30 -6.73 2.31 16.30
CA ILE A 30 -7.06 3.60 15.67
C ILE A 30 -5.83 4.22 14.98
N PRO A 31 -4.67 4.40 15.64
CA PRO A 31 -3.45 4.87 14.96
C PRO A 31 -2.94 3.91 13.88
N PHE A 32 -3.17 2.60 14.03
CA PHE A 32 -2.71 1.61 13.06
C PHE A 32 -3.50 1.67 11.75
N ILE A 33 -4.83 1.86 11.85
CA ILE A 33 -5.71 2.04 10.68
C ILE A 33 -5.28 3.27 9.88
N ASP A 34 -4.95 4.39 10.54
CA ASP A 34 -4.50 5.61 9.87
C ASP A 34 -3.27 5.36 8.99
N VAL A 35 -2.25 4.69 9.54
CA VAL A 35 -1.04 4.31 8.78
C VAL A 35 -1.36 3.38 7.61
N LEU A 36 -2.21 2.37 7.82
CA LEU A 36 -2.60 1.45 6.75
C LEU A 36 -3.36 2.16 5.62
N LEU A 37 -4.30 3.06 5.96
CA LEU A 37 -5.07 3.82 4.98
C LEU A 37 -4.16 4.76 4.18
N VAL A 38 -3.20 5.43 4.83
CA VAL A 38 -2.19 6.25 4.14
C VAL A 38 -1.38 5.40 3.16
N VAL A 39 -0.92 4.21 3.57
CA VAL A 39 -0.20 3.28 2.67
C VAL A 39 -1.06 2.84 1.51
N LEU A 40 -2.34 2.50 1.74
CA LEU A 40 -3.26 2.05 0.69
C LEU A 40 -3.58 3.16 -0.32
N ILE A 41 -3.80 4.38 0.14
CA ILE A 41 -4.03 5.53 -0.74
C ILE A 41 -2.78 5.82 -1.56
N PHE A 42 -1.60 5.83 -0.91
CA PHE A 42 -0.35 6.08 -1.60
C PHE A 42 -0.07 5.00 -2.66
N LEU A 43 -0.35 3.74 -2.34
CA LEU A 43 -0.29 2.62 -3.26
C LEU A 43 -1.25 2.84 -4.45
N MET A 44 -2.53 3.14 -4.19
CA MET A 44 -3.55 3.34 -5.22
C MET A 44 -3.24 4.53 -6.14
N ILE A 45 -2.65 5.60 -5.63
CA ILE A 45 -2.20 6.74 -6.45
C ILE A 45 -0.93 6.39 -7.24
N SER A 46 -0.01 5.64 -6.63
CA SER A 46 1.26 5.24 -7.26
C SER A 46 1.10 4.13 -8.28
N THR A 47 0.00 3.38 -8.25
CA THR A 47 -0.34 2.41 -9.30
C THR A 47 -0.74 3.15 -10.57
N THR A 48 0.13 3.11 -11.59
CA THR A 48 -0.20 3.61 -12.92
C THR A 48 -1.14 2.64 -13.65
N PHE A 49 -2.17 3.17 -14.31
CA PHE A 49 -3.03 2.39 -15.21
C PHE A 49 -2.44 2.42 -16.62
N THR A 50 -1.59 1.45 -16.96
CA THR A 50 -1.06 1.32 -18.33
C THR A 50 -2.17 0.86 -19.29
N ARG A 51 -2.83 1.80 -19.98
CA ARG A 51 -3.68 1.49 -21.14
C ARG A 51 -2.78 1.25 -22.36
N PHE A 52 -2.52 0.00 -22.69
CA PHE A 52 -1.98 -0.36 -23.99
C PHE A 52 -3.08 -0.19 -25.04
N GLN A 53 -3.02 0.88 -25.83
CA GLN A 53 -3.83 1.05 -27.03
C GLN A 53 -3.17 0.26 -28.16
N GLU A 54 -3.28 -1.06 -28.14
CA GLU A 54 -2.76 -1.88 -29.24
C GLU A 54 -3.76 -1.81 -30.41
N LEU A 55 -3.37 -1.20 -31.52
CA LEU A 55 -4.14 -1.22 -32.74
C LEU A 55 -4.04 -2.62 -33.34
N ALA A 56 -5.12 -3.40 -33.30
CA ALA A 56 -5.17 -4.72 -33.90
C ALA A 56 -5.08 -4.62 -35.44
N ILE A 57 -3.85 -4.68 -35.98
CA ILE A 57 -3.61 -4.71 -37.42
C ILE A 57 -3.44 -6.16 -37.85
N THR A 58 -4.34 -6.63 -38.71
CA THR A 58 -4.14 -7.88 -39.44
C THR A 58 -3.44 -7.56 -40.76
N LEU A 59 -2.25 -8.12 -40.96
CA LEU A 59 -1.50 -7.91 -42.20
C LEU A 59 -2.09 -8.83 -43.30
N PRO A 60 -2.65 -8.29 -44.40
CA PRO A 60 -3.23 -9.12 -45.44
C PRO A 60 -2.14 -9.87 -46.22
N THR A 61 -2.35 -11.16 -46.47
CA THR A 61 -1.50 -11.96 -47.37
C THR A 61 -2.07 -11.92 -48.79
N ALA A 62 -1.27 -11.54 -49.78
CA ALA A 62 -1.71 -11.49 -51.17
C ALA A 62 -1.86 -12.91 -51.75
N SER A 63 -3.10 -13.30 -52.10
CA SER A 63 -3.36 -14.46 -52.96
C SER A 63 -3.68 -13.95 -54.36
N GLY A 64 -2.91 -14.42 -55.35
CA GLY A 64 -2.87 -13.84 -56.69
C GLY A 64 -4.18 -13.96 -57.47
N ALA A 65 -4.88 -12.84 -57.58
CA ALA A 65 -5.59 -12.42 -58.80
C ALA A 65 -5.58 -10.90 -58.80
N ALA A 66 -4.91 -10.29 -59.79
CA ALA A 66 -4.81 -8.85 -59.95
C ALA A 66 -6.17 -8.26 -60.35
N ASN A 67 -7.07 -8.08 -59.39
CA ASN A 67 -8.20 -7.18 -59.58
C ASN A 67 -7.64 -5.75 -59.60
N GLN A 68 -7.75 -5.10 -60.76
CA GLN A 68 -7.55 -3.67 -60.94
C GLN A 68 -8.67 -2.93 -60.18
N VAL A 69 -8.60 -2.94 -58.85
CA VAL A 69 -9.39 -2.03 -58.04
C VAL A 69 -8.67 -0.70 -58.11
N GLU A 70 -9.32 0.31 -58.69
CA GLU A 70 -8.83 1.68 -58.65
C GLU A 70 -8.71 2.08 -57.17
N ILE A 71 -7.47 2.09 -56.66
CA ILE A 71 -7.20 2.37 -55.25
C ILE A 71 -7.49 3.85 -55.04
N LYS A 72 -8.67 4.15 -54.48
CA LYS A 72 -9.01 5.50 -54.05
C LYS A 72 -8.10 5.85 -52.87
N GLN A 73 -7.01 6.57 -53.16
CA GLN A 73 -6.06 6.99 -52.13
C GLN A 73 -6.72 8.04 -51.23
N ILE A 74 -6.72 7.77 -49.93
CA ILE A 74 -7.23 8.69 -48.90
C ILE A 74 -6.03 9.11 -48.05
N HIS A 75 -5.77 10.41 -47.99
CA HIS A 75 -4.77 11.00 -47.13
C HIS A 75 -5.44 11.41 -45.81
N ILE A 76 -4.86 11.03 -44.68
CA ILE A 76 -5.36 11.38 -43.35
C ILE A 76 -4.18 11.97 -42.57
N ALA A 77 -4.30 13.24 -42.17
CA ALA A 77 -3.36 13.89 -41.27
C ALA A 77 -3.87 13.76 -39.83
N VAL A 78 -2.99 13.38 -38.90
CA VAL A 78 -3.29 13.31 -37.46
C VAL A 78 -2.42 14.34 -36.73
N SER A 79 -3.05 15.33 -36.11
CA SER A 79 -2.36 16.34 -35.32
C SER A 79 -2.12 15.85 -33.89
N ARG A 80 -1.11 16.41 -33.21
CA ARG A 80 -0.74 16.03 -31.82
C ARG A 80 -1.88 16.25 -30.81
N ASP A 81 -2.79 17.16 -31.10
CA ASP A 81 -3.99 17.46 -30.32
C ASP A 81 -5.19 16.55 -30.67
N GLY A 82 -5.00 15.55 -31.54
CA GLY A 82 -6.02 14.55 -31.87
C GLY A 82 -6.99 14.98 -32.97
N ARG A 83 -6.68 16.04 -33.74
CA ARG A 83 -7.49 16.46 -34.90
C ARG A 83 -7.15 15.66 -36.16
N PHE A 84 -8.15 15.41 -36.99
CA PHE A 84 -8.06 14.69 -38.27
C PHE A 84 -8.42 15.62 -39.44
N ALA A 85 -7.67 15.55 -40.55
CA ALA A 85 -7.94 16.29 -41.80
C ALA A 85 -7.54 15.47 -43.03
#